data_AF-A0A935FW58-F1
#
_entry.id   AF-A0A935FW58-F1
#
_cell.length_a   1.000
_cell.length_b   1.000
_cell.length_c   1.000
_cell.angle_alpha   90.00
_cell.angle_beta   90.00
_cell.angle_gamma   90.00
#
_symmetry.space_group_name_H-M   'P 1'
#
loop_
_entity.id
_entity.type
_entity.pdbx_description
1 polymer ?
#
loop_
_entity_poly.entity_id
_entity_poly.type
_entity_poly.pdbx_seq_one_letter_code
_entity_poly.pdbx_strand_id
1 'polypeptide(L)' 'MATYERIDYGSADGSQWGGSASDKLGFYGKVPVVQRPYSSALHATSGISSSSDFGATQLAWAQEVQNTLIGLGVWATV' A
#
# COMPACT_ATOMS: atom_id res chain seq x y z
N MET A 1 26.76 14.14 8.73
CA MET A 1 25.75 14.39 7.69
C MET A 1 25.37 13.03 7.13
N ALA A 2 24.09 12.65 7.12
CA ALA A 2 23.69 11.35 6.57
C ALA A 2 23.81 11.39 5.04
N THR A 3 24.49 10.41 4.45
CA THR A 3 24.53 10.17 3.01
C THR A 3 23.45 9.16 2.71
N TYR A 4 22.35 9.59 2.09
CA TYR A 4 21.27 8.70 1.69
C TYR A 4 21.45 8.30 0.23
N GLU A 5 21.38 7.00 -0.06
CA GLU A 5 21.35 6.48 -1.42
C GLU A 5 19.96 6.61 -2.02
N ARG A 6 19.90 6.95 -3.31
CA ARG A 6 18.65 6.87 -4.09
C ARG A 6 18.45 5.42 -4.53
N ILE A 7 17.20 4.96 -4.46
CA ILE A 7 16.82 3.63 -4.97
C ILE A 7 16.64 3.67 -6.50
N ASP A 8 16.63 4.86 -7.11
CA ASP A 8 16.49 5.09 -8.55
C ASP A 8 17.78 5.61 -9.20
N TYR A 9 17.77 5.75 -10.52
CA TYR A 9 18.87 6.31 -11.32
C TYR A 9 18.72 7.83 -11.59
N GLY A 10 17.95 8.55 -10.77
CA GLY A 10 17.78 10.00 -10.91
C GLY A 10 16.86 10.44 -12.06
N SER A 11 15.97 9.54 -12.53
CA SER A 11 14.94 9.89 -13.52
C SER A 11 14.05 11.02 -13.00
N ALA A 12 13.78 12.02 -13.84
CA ALA A 12 12.87 13.13 -13.51
C ALA A 12 11.42 12.65 -13.32
N ASP A 13 11.05 11.55 -13.98
CA ASP A 13 9.71 10.95 -13.90
C ASP A 13 9.57 9.97 -12.72
N GLY A 14 10.65 9.74 -11.97
CA GLY A 14 10.68 8.83 -10.82
C GLY A 14 10.99 7.37 -11.19
N SER A 15 10.62 6.46 -10.28
CA SER A 15 10.85 5.01 -10.43
C SER A 15 9.55 4.25 -10.23
N GLN A 16 9.28 3.29 -11.10
CA GLN A 16 8.14 2.39 -11.01
C GLN A 16 8.58 1.06 -10.43
N TRP A 17 7.93 0.62 -9.36
CA TRP A 17 8.17 -0.69 -8.74
C TRP A 17 6.91 -1.52 -8.83
N GLY A 18 7.05 -2.74 -9.37
CA GLY A 18 5.91 -3.61 -9.71
C GLY A 18 5.27 -3.21 -11.04
N GLY A 19 5.85 -3.68 -12.14
CA GLY A 19 5.35 -3.43 -13.51
C GLY A 19 4.05 -4.18 -13.83
N SER A 20 3.69 -5.16 -13.01
CA SER A 20 2.39 -5.84 -13.04
C SER A 20 1.82 -6.06 -11.64
N ALA A 21 0.50 -6.26 -11.52
CA ALA A 21 -0.15 -6.60 -10.25
C ALA A 21 0.33 -7.93 -9.66
N SER A 22 0.93 -8.80 -10.48
CA SER A 22 1.51 -10.09 -10.06
C SER A 22 2.95 -9.98 -9.58
N ASP A 23 3.61 -8.84 -9.80
CA ASP A 23 4.95 -8.61 -9.29
C ASP A 23 4.91 -8.49 -7.77
N LYS A 24 5.91 -9.08 -7.09
CA LYS A 24 5.97 -9.06 -5.64
C LYS A 24 6.86 -7.93 -5.14
N LEU A 25 6.35 -7.19 -4.16
CA LEU A 25 7.05 -6.08 -3.51
C LEU A 25 7.08 -6.27 -2.00
N GLY A 26 8.17 -5.85 -1.36
CA GLY A 26 8.33 -5.92 0.09
C GLY A 26 9.48 -5.04 0.57
N PHE A 27 9.37 -4.59 1.82
CA PHE A 27 10.31 -3.69 2.47
C PHE A 27 10.84 -4.31 3.76
N TYR A 28 12.02 -3.87 4.22
CA TYR A 28 12.61 -4.24 5.51
C TYR A 28 12.71 -5.76 5.77
N GLY A 29 13.02 -6.55 4.73
CA GLY A 29 13.18 -8.00 4.85
C GLY A 29 11.88 -8.78 5.06
N LYS A 30 10.70 -8.15 4.94
CA LYS A 30 9.43 -8.87 4.87
C LYS A 30 9.33 -9.70 3.59
N VAL A 31 8.55 -10.78 3.67
CA VAL A 31 8.20 -11.61 2.53
C VAL A 31 7.45 -10.76 1.50
N PRO A 32 7.95 -10.60 0.27
CA PRO A 32 7.28 -9.79 -0.74
C PRO A 32 5.88 -10.29 -1.09
N VAL A 33 4.92 -9.36 -1.22
CA VAL A 33 3.51 -9.60 -1.52
C VAL A 33 3.14 -9.03 -2.90
N VAL A 34 2.13 -9.64 -3.53
CA VAL A 34 1.52 -9.11 -4.76
C VAL A 34 0.55 -7.96 -4.43
N GLN A 35 0.16 -7.17 -5.44
CA GLN A 35 -0.91 -6.20 -5.27
C GLN A 35 -2.20 -6.90 -4.84
N ARG A 36 -2.94 -6.31 -3.89
CA ARG A 36 -4.20 -6.90 -3.42
C ARG A 36 -5.25 -6.91 -4.54
N PRO A 37 -6.04 -7.99 -4.69
CA PRO A 37 -7.10 -8.06 -5.67
C PRO A 37 -8.11 -6.93 -5.47
N TYR A 38 -8.56 -6.30 -6.56
CA TYR A 38 -9.52 -5.22 -6.49
C TYR A 38 -10.84 -5.67 -5.86
N SER A 39 -11.32 -4.91 -4.88
CA SER A 39 -12.64 -5.05 -4.27
C SER A 39 -13.38 -3.72 -4.39
N SER A 40 -14.52 -3.71 -5.08
CA SER A 40 -15.35 -2.50 -5.22
C SER A 40 -15.88 -1.99 -3.88
N ALA A 41 -16.02 -2.86 -2.88
CA ALA A 41 -16.46 -2.48 -1.54
C ALA A 41 -15.37 -1.76 -0.72
N LEU A 42 -14.08 -1.97 -1.05
CA LEU A 42 -12.94 -1.48 -0.25
C LEU A 42 -11.99 -0.54 -1.01
N HIS A 43 -11.93 -0.64 -2.34
CA HIS A 43 -10.98 0.12 -3.15
C HIS A 43 -11.65 1.20 -4.01
N ALA A 44 -12.99 1.22 -4.09
CA ALA A 44 -13.70 2.33 -4.72
C ALA A 44 -13.69 3.55 -3.78
N THR A 45 -12.95 4.59 -4.16
CA THR A 45 -12.80 5.82 -3.36
C THR A 45 -14.09 6.63 -3.22
N SER A 46 -15.05 6.44 -4.13
CA SER A 46 -16.38 7.04 -4.08
C SER A 46 -17.21 6.63 -2.85
N GLY A 47 -16.85 5.54 -2.17
CA GLY A 47 -17.51 5.08 -0.94
C GLY A 47 -16.86 5.55 0.36
N ILE A 48 -15.71 6.24 0.32
CA ILE A 48 -14.94 6.63 1.52
C ILE A 48 -15.45 7.94 2.14
N SER A 49 -16.15 8.78 1.36
CA SER A 49 -16.53 10.13 1.74
C SER A 49 -18.05 10.38 1.66
N SER A 50 -18.81 9.75 2.54
CA SER A 50 -20.04 10.36 3.07
C SER A 50 -19.90 10.42 4.58
N SER A 51 -19.77 11.64 5.10
CA SER A 51 -19.54 11.95 6.52
C SER A 51 -20.68 11.49 7.46
N SER A 52 -21.77 10.96 6.92
CA SER A 52 -22.87 10.32 7.64
C SER A 52 -22.61 8.86 8.04
N ASP A 53 -21.60 8.20 7.45
CA ASP A 53 -21.53 6.73 7.44
C ASP A 53 -20.35 6.12 8.20
N PHE A 54 -19.63 6.85 9.09
CA PHE A 54 -18.46 6.30 9.81
C PHE A 54 -18.86 5.08 10.69
N GLY A 55 -18.84 3.88 10.10
CA GLY A 55 -19.37 2.64 10.62
C GLY A 55 -18.60 1.43 10.08
N ALA A 56 -19.29 0.32 9.77
CA ALA A 56 -18.65 -0.95 9.42
C ALA A 56 -17.77 -0.89 8.16
N THR A 57 -18.15 -0.07 7.18
CA THR A 57 -17.45 0.05 5.87
C THR A 57 -16.06 0.69 6.02
N GLN A 58 -15.91 1.69 6.88
CA GLN A 58 -14.65 2.38 7.13
C GLN A 58 -13.70 1.52 7.97
N LEU A 59 -14.24 0.71 8.89
CA LEU A 59 -13.42 -0.27 9.61
C LEU A 59 -12.83 -1.29 8.64
N ALA A 60 -13.64 -1.85 7.73
CA ALA A 60 -13.16 -2.79 6.74
C ALA A 60 -12.12 -2.15 5.80
N TRP A 61 -12.32 -0.90 5.42
CA TRP A 61 -11.33 -0.13 4.64
C TRP A 61 -10.02 0.06 5.40
N ALA A 62 -10.07 0.48 6.67
CA ALA A 62 -8.89 0.68 7.49
C ALA A 62 -8.11 -0.63 7.69
N GLN A 63 -8.82 -1.74 7.92
CA GLN A 63 -8.22 -3.08 7.98
C GLN A 63 -7.54 -3.46 6.67
N GLU A 64 -8.15 -3.17 5.52
CA GLU A 64 -7.57 -3.45 4.20
C GLU A 64 -6.27 -2.67 3.97
N VAL A 65 -6.25 -1.38 4.34
CA VAL A 65 -5.04 -0.55 4.29
C VAL A 65 -3.97 -1.10 5.22
N GLN A 66 -4.33 -1.39 6.47
CA GLN A 66 -3.37 -1.90 7.45
C GLN A 66 -2.79 -3.25 7.01
N ASN A 67 -3.61 -4.16 6.51
CA ASN A 67 -3.17 -5.45 5.98
C ASN A 67 -2.20 -5.29 4.80
N THR A 68 -2.44 -4.31 3.92
CA THR A 68 -1.53 -3.98 2.81
C THR A 68 -0.18 -3.51 3.34
N LEU A 69 -0.18 -2.55 4.28
CA LEU A 69 1.03 -1.95 4.81
C LEU A 69 1.84 -2.94 5.68
N ILE A 70 1.16 -3.82 6.41
CA ILE A 70 1.79 -4.94 7.14
C ILE A 70 2.42 -5.91 6.15
N GLY A 71 1.70 -6.30 5.09
CA GLY A 71 2.21 -7.22 4.06
C GLY A 71 3.46 -6.67 3.36
N LEU A 72 3.45 -5.37 3.03
CA LEU A 72 4.60 -4.66 2.48
C LEU A 72 5.75 -4.50 3.50
N GLY A 73 5.48 -4.58 4.80
CA GLY A 73 6.47 -4.42 5.86
C GLY A 73 6.75 -2.98 6.28
N VAL A 74 6.00 -2.02 5.76
CA VAL A 74 6.12 -0.60 6.12
C VAL A 74 5.31 -0.23 7.36
N TRP A 75 4.39 -1.10 7.79
CA TRP A 75 3.67 -0.95 9.05
C TRP A 75 4.38 -1.68 10.19
N ALA A 76 4.69 -0.96 11.25
CA ALA A 76 5.30 -1.53 12.45
C ALA A 76 4.35 -2.54 13.13
N THR A 77 4.82 -3.77 13.30
CA THR A 77 4.09 -4.86 13.99
C THR A 77 4.84 -5.42 15.18
N VAL A 78 6.09 -4.98 15.37
CA VAL A 78 7.03 -5.36 16.43
C VAL A 78 7.83 -4.13 16.86
#